data_AF-A0A4S4KU62-F1
#
_entry.id   AF-A0A4S4KU62-F1
#
_cell.length_a   1.000
_cell.length_b   1.000
_cell.length_c   1.000
_cell.angle_alpha   90.00
_cell.angle_beta   90.00
_cell.angle_gamma   90.00
#
_symmetry.space_group_name_H-M   'P 1'
#
loop_
_entity.id
_entity.type
_entity.pdbx_description
1 polymer ?
#
loop_
_entity_poly.entity_id
_entity_poly.type
_entity_poly.pdbx_seq_one_letter_code
_entity_poly.pdbx_strand_id
1 'polypeptide(L)'
;MPELKSRRVSRNVWVDPASLPKYGDAADIQGNAPDYVKQLTSNTLGAYGVGDSDNFAYTVGIQIKLVEVNVDQKGDKWEVTTGADVLVSKGAPNYVS
;
A
#
# COMPACT_ATOMS: atom_id res chain seq x y z
N MET A 1 -19.43 -10.12 11.12
CA MET A 1 -19.65 -8.71 10.71
C MET A 1 -21.08 -8.55 10.25
N PRO A 2 -21.82 -7.52 10.68
CA PRO A 2 -23.16 -7.26 10.13
C PRO A 2 -23.04 -6.71 8.70
N GLU A 3 -23.89 -7.20 7.79
CA GLU A 3 -23.92 -6.74 6.40
C GLU A 3 -24.63 -5.39 6.25
N LEU A 4 -23.95 -4.42 5.63
CA LEU A 4 -24.53 -3.14 5.22
C LEU A 4 -25.37 -3.31 3.95
N LYS A 5 -26.70 -3.24 4.08
CA LYS A 5 -27.63 -3.30 2.93
C LYS A 5 -28.00 -1.90 2.43
N SER A 6 -27.40 -1.48 1.31
CA SER A 6 -27.76 -0.25 0.59
C SER A 6 -28.05 -0.52 -0.88
N ARG A 7 -29.12 0.08 -1.41
CA ARG A 7 -29.58 -0.05 -2.81
C ARG A 7 -28.64 0.60 -3.84
N ARG A 8 -27.67 1.40 -3.38
CA ARG A 8 -26.66 2.07 -4.22
C ARG A 8 -25.28 1.43 -4.13
N VAL A 9 -25.10 0.40 -3.30
CA VAL A 9 -23.89 -0.41 -3.32
C VAL A 9 -23.99 -1.30 -4.55
N SER A 10 -23.41 -0.86 -5.66
CA SER A 10 -23.17 -1.74 -6.79
C SER A 10 -22.32 -2.91 -6.28
N ARG A 11 -22.71 -4.11 -6.70
CA ARG A 11 -22.40 -5.38 -6.03
C ARG A 11 -20.92 -5.77 -5.96
N ASN A 12 -19.97 -4.96 -6.42
CA ASN A 12 -18.53 -5.26 -6.45
C ASN A 12 -17.68 -3.98 -6.57
N VAL A 13 -17.67 -3.10 -5.55
CA VAL A 13 -16.62 -2.05 -5.44
C VAL A 13 -15.48 -2.49 -4.53
N TRP A 14 -15.66 -3.61 -3.83
CA TRP A 14 -14.58 -4.26 -3.11
C TRP A 14 -13.78 -5.10 -4.13
N VAL A 15 -12.65 -4.58 -4.58
CA VAL A 15 -11.69 -5.40 -5.32
C VAL A 15 -11.13 -6.40 -4.32
N ASP A 16 -11.11 -7.68 -4.70
CA ASP A 16 -10.42 -8.69 -3.90
C ASP A 16 -8.94 -8.29 -3.82
N PRO A 17 -8.40 -7.99 -2.63
CA PRO A 17 -7.04 -7.53 -2.55
C PRO A 17 -6.01 -8.60 -2.97
N ALA A 18 -6.39 -9.88 -2.95
CA ALA A 18 -5.60 -10.97 -3.50
C ALA A 18 -5.64 -11.05 -5.03
N SER A 19 -6.62 -10.39 -5.68
CA SER A 19 -6.74 -10.27 -7.13
C SER A 19 -5.94 -9.11 -7.73
N LEU A 20 -5.35 -8.26 -6.88
CA LEU A 20 -4.51 -7.15 -7.32
C LEU A 20 -3.24 -7.65 -8.00
N PRO A 21 -2.71 -6.91 -9.00
CA PRO A 21 -1.41 -7.21 -9.57
C PRO A 21 -0.34 -7.27 -8.49
N LYS A 22 0.65 -8.16 -8.66
CA LYS A 22 1.75 -8.28 -7.71
C LYS A 22 2.72 -7.10 -7.90
N TYR A 23 2.83 -6.23 -6.90
CA TYR A 23 3.81 -5.14 -6.87
C TYR A 23 4.94 -5.49 -5.88
N GLY A 24 6.18 -5.53 -6.37
CA GLY A 24 7.34 -5.95 -5.57
C GLY A 24 7.23 -7.39 -5.05
N ASP A 25 8.10 -7.74 -4.10
CA ASP A 25 8.09 -9.04 -3.44
C ASP A 25 8.13 -8.87 -1.92
N ALA A 26 7.23 -9.56 -1.20
CA ALA A 26 7.17 -9.49 0.26
C ALA A 26 8.44 -9.98 0.95
N ALA A 27 9.20 -10.86 0.30
CA ALA A 27 10.50 -11.35 0.80
C ALA A 27 11.55 -10.24 0.94
N ASP A 28 11.43 -9.15 0.18
CA ASP A 28 12.32 -7.99 0.26
C ASP A 28 11.89 -6.98 1.34
N ILE A 29 10.76 -7.22 2.02
CA ILE A 29 10.18 -6.32 3.02
C ILE A 29 10.46 -6.89 4.41
N GLN A 30 11.23 -6.13 5.19
CA GLN A 30 11.59 -6.48 6.56
C GLN A 30 10.43 -6.29 7.54
N GLY A 31 10.69 -6.60 8.81
CA GLY A 31 9.72 -6.43 9.90
C GLY A 31 8.89 -7.67 10.18
N ASN A 32 8.15 -7.61 11.29
CA ASN A 32 7.48 -8.75 11.91
C ASN A 32 6.11 -9.10 11.32
N ALA A 33 5.60 -8.32 10.36
CA ALA A 33 4.31 -8.58 9.74
C ALA A 33 4.36 -9.87 8.88
N PRO A 34 3.27 -10.64 8.79
CA PRO A 34 3.20 -11.79 7.89
C PRO A 34 3.39 -11.39 6.42
N ASP A 35 4.02 -12.26 5.63
CA ASP A 35 4.31 -11.99 4.21
C ASP A 35 3.05 -11.69 3.39
N TYR A 36 1.92 -12.32 3.71
CA TYR A 36 0.66 -12.02 3.04
C TYR A 36 0.22 -10.57 3.28
N VAL A 37 0.47 -10.01 4.47
CA VAL A 37 0.17 -8.60 4.80
C VAL A 37 1.11 -7.69 4.04
N LYS A 38 2.41 -8.00 4.03
CA LYS A 38 3.42 -7.24 3.28
C LYS A 38 3.08 -7.17 1.79
N GLN A 39 2.75 -8.31 1.19
CA GLN A 39 2.37 -8.39 -0.23
C GLN A 39 1.07 -7.62 -0.50
N LEU A 40 0.07 -7.79 0.36
CA LEU A 40 -1.21 -7.11 0.26
C LEU A 40 -1.04 -5.57 0.31
N THR A 41 -0.24 -5.06 1.24
CA THR A 41 0.03 -3.63 1.36
C THR A 41 0.74 -3.10 0.12
N SER A 42 1.76 -3.81 -0.37
CA SER A 42 2.48 -3.42 -1.59
C SER A 42 1.56 -3.41 -2.82
N ASN A 43 0.73 -4.45 -2.97
CA ASN A 43 -0.23 -4.54 -4.08
C ASN A 43 -1.26 -3.42 -4.03
N THR A 44 -1.76 -3.10 -2.83
CA THR A 44 -2.74 -2.04 -2.63
C THR A 44 -2.13 -0.67 -2.92
N LEU A 45 -0.91 -0.41 -2.44
CA LEU A 45 -0.18 0.83 -2.74
C LEU A 45 0.02 0.98 -4.24
N GLY A 46 0.50 -0.07 -4.92
CA GLY A 46 0.73 -0.08 -6.36
C GLY A 46 -0.54 0.10 -7.18
N ALA A 47 -1.62 -0.59 -6.83
CA ALA A 47 -2.86 -0.56 -7.60
C ALA A 47 -3.70 0.71 -7.38
N TYR A 48 -3.74 1.23 -6.15
CA TYR A 48 -4.60 2.36 -5.78
C TYR A 48 -3.84 3.67 -5.56
N GLY A 49 -2.62 3.61 -5.05
CA GLY A 49 -1.82 4.79 -4.71
C GLY A 49 -1.09 5.39 -5.91
N VAL A 50 -0.78 4.56 -6.92
CA VAL A 50 0.03 4.94 -8.08
C VAL A 50 -0.87 5.38 -9.27
N GLY A 51 -2.10 4.84 -9.41
CA GLY A 51 -3.03 5.27 -10.46
C GLY A 51 -2.60 4.88 -11.88
N ASP A 52 -3.20 5.48 -12.92
CA ASP A 52 -2.82 5.22 -14.33
C ASP A 52 -1.50 5.90 -14.70
N SER A 53 -0.80 5.35 -15.70
CA SER A 53 0.55 5.78 -16.15
C SER A 53 0.69 7.26 -16.45
N ASP A 54 -0.41 7.91 -16.81
CA ASP A 54 -0.46 9.31 -17.22
C ASP A 54 -0.68 10.27 -16.03
N ASN A 55 -0.71 9.76 -14.80
CA ASN A 55 -0.87 10.56 -13.59
C ASN A 55 0.48 10.85 -12.91
N PHE A 56 0.63 12.04 -12.32
CA PHE A 56 1.75 12.41 -11.45
C PHE A 56 1.95 11.41 -10.30
N ALA A 57 0.84 10.94 -9.71
CA ALA A 57 0.86 9.90 -8.68
C ALA A 57 1.53 8.61 -9.17
N TYR A 58 1.47 8.33 -10.49
CA TYR A 58 2.12 7.16 -11.06
C TYR A 58 3.64 7.31 -11.10
N THR A 59 4.09 8.47 -11.59
CA THR A 59 5.50 8.78 -11.78
C THR A 59 6.27 8.75 -10.46
N VAL A 60 5.66 9.24 -9.37
CA VAL A 60 6.26 9.24 -8.03
C VAL A 60 5.96 7.95 -7.29
N GLY A 61 4.73 7.47 -7.37
CA GLY A 61 4.25 6.31 -6.61
C GLY A 61 4.94 5.00 -7.00
N ILE A 62 5.32 4.82 -8.27
CA ILE A 62 6.08 3.64 -8.73
C ILE A 62 7.51 3.61 -8.17
N GLN A 63 8.02 4.75 -7.70
CA GLN A 63 9.35 4.87 -7.09
C GLN A 63 9.31 4.64 -5.57
N ILE A 64 8.13 4.40 -4.99
CA ILE A 64 7.98 4.06 -3.57
C ILE A 64 8.18 2.56 -3.41
N LYS A 65 9.21 2.17 -2.66
CA LYS A 65 9.46 0.78 -2.28
C LYS A 65 9.23 0.62 -0.79
N LEU A 66 8.26 -0.22 -0.41
CA LEU A 66 8.13 -0.64 0.98
C LEU A 66 9.36 -1.47 1.36
N VAL A 67 9.98 -1.13 2.49
CA VAL A 67 11.19 -1.81 2.98
C VAL A 67 10.97 -2.48 4.34
N GLU A 68 9.95 -2.07 5.08
CA GLU A 68 9.66 -2.61 6.40
C GLU A 68 8.18 -2.49 6.74
N VAL A 69 7.59 -3.53 7.36
CA VAL A 69 6.25 -3.48 7.96
C VAL A 69 6.29 -4.16 9.33
N ASN A 70 5.98 -3.40 10.37
CA ASN A 70 5.87 -3.90 11.74
C ASN A 70 4.45 -3.74 12.27
N VAL A 71 4.01 -4.74 13.02
CA VAL A 71 2.73 -4.79 13.71
C VAL A 71 3.04 -5.02 15.18
N ASP A 72 2.71 -4.03 16.01
CA ASP A 72 2.95 -4.07 17.44
C ASP A 72 1.64 -3.85 18.19
N GLN A 73 1.51 -4.49 19.35
CA GLN A 73 0.37 -4.25 20.22
C GLN A 73 0.75 -3.22 21.29
N LYS A 74 0.08 -2.06 21.29
CA LYS A 74 0.21 -1.03 22.33
C LYS A 74 -1.06 -0.98 23.17
N GLY A 75 -1.03 -1.69 24.30
CA GLY A 75 -2.18 -1.83 25.19
C GLY A 75 -3.30 -2.66 24.53
N ASP A 76 -4.47 -2.04 24.36
CA ASP A 76 -5.65 -2.63 23.72
C ASP A 76 -5.70 -2.41 22.20
N LYS A 77 -4.70 -1.73 21.62
CA LYS A 77 -4.65 -1.36 20.20
C LYS A 77 -3.52 -2.04 19.46
N TRP A 78 -3.76 -2.32 18.19
CA TRP A 78 -2.73 -2.69 17.23
C TRP A 78 -2.22 -1.44 16.52
N GLU A 79 -0.91 -1.29 16.46
CA GLU A 79 -0.20 -0.26 15.72
C GLU A 79 0.53 -0.93 14.55
N VAL A 80 0.40 -0.34 13.37
CA VAL A 80 1.11 -0.78 12.18
C VAL A 80 2.00 0.35 11.72
N THR A 81 3.30 0.07 11.63
CA THR A 81 4.30 1.00 11.12
C THR A 81 4.85 0.46 9.82
N THR A 82 5.01 1.33 8.82
CA THR A 82 5.56 0.96 7.51
C THR A 82 6.69 1.92 7.14
N GLY A 83 7.84 1.36 6.80
CA GLY A 83 8.98 2.08 6.24
C GLY A 83 8.99 1.97 4.71
N ALA A 84 9.34 3.06 4.03
CA ALA A 84 9.44 3.08 2.57
C ALA A 84 10.65 3.91 2.11
N ASP A 85 11.36 3.37 1.13
CA ASP A 85 12.35 4.11 0.36
C ASP A 85 11.66 4.80 -0.82
N VAL A 86 12.02 6.04 -1.08
CA VAL A 86 11.49 6.83 -2.20
C VAL A 86 12.66 7.41 -2.98
N LEU A 87 12.78 7.04 -4.26
CA LEU A 87 13.77 7.65 -5.14
C LEU A 87 13.25 8.99 -5.68
N VAL A 88 13.85 10.08 -5.22
CA VAL A 88 13.52 11.44 -5.64
C VAL A 88 14.46 11.85 -6.79
N SER A 89 13.92 12.05 -8.00
CA SER A 89 14.69 12.56 -9.14
C SER A 89 14.60 14.09 -9.24
N LYS A 90 15.49 14.72 -10.03
CA LYS A 90 15.68 16.20 -10.13
C LYS A 90 14.43 17.01 -10.52
N GLY A 91 13.30 16.36 -10.85
CA GLY A 91 12.01 16.99 -11.15
C GLY A 91 10.95 16.84 -10.06
N ALA A 92 11.21 16.08 -8.99
CA ALA A 92 10.32 16.03 -7.83
C ALA A 92 10.46 17.35 -7.06
N PRO A 93 9.35 18.00 -6.65
CA PRO A 93 9.40 19.25 -5.92
C PRO A 93 10.27 19.06 -4.68
N ASN A 94 11.31 19.88 -4.57
CA ASN A 94 12.24 19.87 -3.44
C ASN A 94 11.46 20.06 -2.13
N TYR A 95 11.22 18.98 -1.40
CA TYR A 95 10.84 19.05 0.01
C TYR A 95 12.14 19.06 0.81
N VAL A 96 12.76 20.24 0.89
CA VAL A 96 13.84 20.51 1.84
C VAL A 96 13.26 21.35 2.96
N SER A 97 13.17 20.70 4.13
CA SER A 97 13.00 21.19 5.52
C SER A 97 12.08 22.37 5.80
#